data_AF-A0A355CLV2-F1
#
_entry.id   AF-A0A355CLV2-F1
#
_cell.length_a   1.000
_cell.length_b   1.000
_cell.length_c   1.000
_cell.angle_alpha   90.00
_cell.angle_beta   90.00
_cell.angle_gamma   90.00
#
_symmetry.space_group_name_H-M   'P 1'
#
loop_
_entity.id
_entity.type
_entity.pdbx_description
1 polymer ?
#
loop_
_entity_poly.entity_id
_entity_poly.type
_entity_poly.pdbx_seq_one_letter_code
_entity_poly.pdbx_strand_id
1 'polypeptide(L)'
;MQITDTLIKSEYANDQLDVAERARLQELESIVEHGLQTFYEVGKALDEIREQKLYRETHKTFEAYCQEKWGMARQTANRFIGAARVMENLEPIGSKFPTKESQVRPLAQLPPELQIQIWQEAVESSPNGIPTGAAVQRLVEQRFPSLGSGRSPKDTDSELEKLRSDNKRLREEIRSQNRERDRRAAAVALEMEQLRAENRQLKAELLQRDRDWEVRLAVERRQIREEVRAELKAEYEGQIDSLTQQLAEMTANYQAVLARLTALEAKGK
;
A
#
# COMPACT_ATOMS: atom_id res chain seq x y z
N MET A 1 -17.28 -79.15 18.24
CA MET A 1 -17.08 -78.08 17.24
C MET A 1 -18.34 -77.21 17.04
N GLN A 2 -19.08 -76.91 18.12
CA GLN A 2 -20.20 -75.94 18.13
C GLN A 2 -20.02 -74.85 19.22
N ILE A 3 -18.98 -74.97 20.05
CA ILE A 3 -18.76 -74.10 21.20
C ILE A 3 -18.00 -72.81 20.79
N THR A 4 -17.17 -72.87 19.75
CA THR A 4 -16.37 -71.72 19.29
C THR A 4 -17.16 -70.71 18.46
N ASP A 5 -18.14 -71.15 17.67
CA ASP A 5 -19.01 -70.24 16.89
C ASP A 5 -20.09 -69.56 17.74
N THR A 6 -20.42 -70.13 18.90
CA THR A 6 -21.41 -69.55 19.82
C THR A 6 -20.77 -68.48 20.73
N LEU A 7 -19.48 -68.60 21.06
CA LEU A 7 -18.76 -67.55 21.81
C LEU A 7 -18.52 -66.28 20.97
N ILE A 8 -18.13 -66.44 19.69
CA ILE A 8 -17.83 -65.30 18.82
C ILE A 8 -19.09 -64.49 18.48
N LYS A 9 -20.27 -65.13 18.42
CA LYS A 9 -21.55 -64.43 18.23
C LYS A 9 -22.07 -63.71 19.49
N SER A 10 -21.52 -63.98 20.67
CA SER A 10 -21.96 -63.36 21.93
C SER A 10 -21.19 -62.09 22.34
N GLU A 11 -19.98 -61.89 21.80
CA GLU A 11 -19.15 -60.71 22.10
C GLU A 11 -19.61 -59.42 21.40
N TYR A 12 -20.52 -59.53 20.41
CA TYR A 12 -21.02 -58.40 19.63
C TYR A 12 -22.54 -58.20 19.73
N ALA A 13 -23.19 -58.73 20.76
CA ALA A 13 -24.66 -58.78 20.84
C ALA A 13 -25.29 -57.87 21.91
N ASN A 14 -24.76 -56.66 22.14
CA ASN A 14 -25.54 -55.61 22.80
C ASN A 14 -25.19 -54.21 22.24
N ASP A 15 -25.75 -53.98 21.06
CA ASP A 15 -25.75 -52.78 20.24
C ASP A 15 -26.64 -51.67 20.82
N GLN A 16 -26.06 -50.74 21.59
CA GLN A 16 -26.36 -49.30 21.50
C GLN A 16 -25.39 -48.51 22.39
N LEU A 17 -24.63 -47.60 21.77
CA LEU A 17 -23.76 -46.64 22.45
C LEU A 17 -24.53 -45.90 23.56
N ASP A 18 -23.98 -45.88 24.78
CA ASP A 18 -24.50 -45.07 25.88
C ASP A 18 -24.45 -43.58 25.52
N VAL A 19 -25.23 -42.72 26.19
CA VAL A 19 -25.27 -41.27 25.98
C VAL A 19 -23.87 -40.64 26.06
N ALA A 20 -23.03 -41.09 26.99
CA ALA A 20 -21.65 -40.61 27.09
C ALA A 20 -20.78 -41.07 25.91
N GLU A 21 -20.98 -42.31 25.44
CA GLU A 21 -20.28 -42.87 24.29
C GLU A 21 -20.75 -42.26 22.97
N ARG A 22 -22.05 -41.93 22.84
CA ARG A 22 -22.62 -41.18 21.70
C ARG A 22 -22.12 -39.75 21.66
N ALA A 23 -22.03 -39.08 22.81
CA ALA A 23 -21.47 -37.74 22.89
C ALA A 23 -19.98 -37.74 22.55
N ARG A 24 -19.22 -38.73 23.05
CA ARG A 24 -17.81 -38.89 22.71
C ARG A 24 -17.62 -39.30 21.25
N LEU A 25 -18.50 -40.14 20.71
CA LEU A 25 -18.50 -40.51 19.30
C LEU A 25 -18.83 -39.29 18.44
N GLN A 26 -19.84 -38.48 18.77
CA GLN A 26 -20.13 -37.22 18.07
C GLN A 26 -18.99 -36.21 18.15
N GLU A 27 -18.29 -36.12 19.28
CA GLU A 27 -17.11 -35.27 19.43
C GLU A 27 -15.96 -35.79 18.56
N LEU A 28 -15.72 -37.10 18.56
CA LEU A 28 -14.71 -37.75 17.73
C LEU A 28 -15.09 -37.73 16.25
N GLU A 29 -16.37 -37.86 15.90
CA GLU A 29 -16.94 -37.74 14.56
C GLU A 29 -16.89 -36.30 14.09
N SER A 30 -17.11 -35.31 14.96
CA SER A 30 -16.88 -33.90 14.66
C SER A 30 -15.39 -33.61 14.49
N ILE A 31 -14.50 -34.21 15.30
CA ILE A 31 -13.05 -34.12 15.11
C ILE A 31 -12.61 -34.85 13.83
N VAL A 32 -13.29 -35.92 13.45
CA VAL A 32 -13.07 -36.66 12.21
C VAL A 32 -13.68 -35.91 11.02
N GLU A 33 -14.80 -35.22 11.15
CA GLU A 33 -15.49 -34.41 10.14
C GLU A 33 -14.75 -33.09 9.89
N HIS A 34 -14.24 -32.45 10.96
CA HIS A 34 -13.30 -31.32 10.88
C HIS A 34 -11.87 -31.77 10.54
N GLY A 35 -11.49 -33.00 10.87
CA GLY A 35 -10.23 -33.63 10.44
C GLY A 35 -10.30 -34.16 8.99
N LEU A 36 -11.51 -34.35 8.49
CA LEU A 36 -11.91 -34.64 7.10
C LEU A 36 -12.29 -33.35 6.35
N GLN A 37 -12.18 -32.16 6.95
CA GLN A 37 -11.94 -30.92 6.20
C GLN A 37 -10.57 -31.09 5.55
N THR A 38 -10.65 -31.75 4.40
CA THR A 38 -9.56 -32.35 3.68
C THR A 38 -8.45 -31.33 3.46
N PHE A 39 -7.22 -31.79 3.47
CA PHE A 39 -6.04 -31.03 3.02
C PHE A 39 -6.28 -30.21 1.72
N TYR A 40 -7.27 -30.63 0.92
CA TYR A 40 -7.81 -29.92 -0.23
C TYR A 40 -8.45 -28.56 0.12
N GLU A 41 -9.41 -28.49 1.04
CA GLU A 41 -10.08 -27.23 1.42
C GLU A 41 -9.08 -26.25 2.04
N VAL A 42 -8.22 -26.75 2.94
CA VAL A 42 -7.14 -25.97 3.55
C VAL A 42 -6.18 -25.48 2.48
N GLY A 43 -5.76 -26.35 1.56
CA GLY A 43 -4.85 -26.00 0.47
C GLY A 43 -5.46 -24.96 -0.48
N LYS A 44 -6.74 -25.09 -0.81
CA LYS A 44 -7.47 -24.15 -1.69
C LYS A 44 -7.63 -22.78 -1.04
N ALA A 45 -8.03 -22.73 0.23
CA ALA A 45 -8.13 -21.48 0.98
C ALA A 45 -6.76 -20.79 1.13
N LEU A 46 -5.70 -21.56 1.42
CA LEU A 46 -4.34 -21.04 1.48
C LEU A 46 -3.86 -20.52 0.11
N ASP A 47 -4.23 -21.18 -0.99
CA ASP A 47 -3.87 -20.72 -2.33
C ASP A 47 -4.60 -19.41 -2.68
N GLU A 48 -5.89 -19.31 -2.39
CA GLU A 48 -6.67 -18.10 -2.63
C GLU A 48 -6.14 -16.90 -1.81
N ILE A 49 -5.88 -17.10 -0.51
CA ILE A 49 -5.27 -16.08 0.36
C ILE A 49 -3.94 -15.60 -0.20
N ARG A 50 -3.14 -16.52 -0.78
CA ARG A 50 -1.83 -16.21 -1.35
C ARG A 50 -1.94 -15.44 -2.66
N GLU A 51 -2.74 -15.94 -3.61
CA GLU A 51 -2.91 -15.35 -4.94
C GLU A 51 -3.54 -13.95 -4.87
N GLN A 52 -4.57 -13.79 -4.05
CA GLN A 52 -5.23 -12.49 -3.84
C GLN A 52 -4.49 -11.59 -2.83
N LYS A 53 -3.41 -12.09 -2.21
CA LYS A 53 -2.60 -11.38 -1.20
C LYS A 53 -3.44 -10.84 -0.03
N LEU A 54 -4.44 -11.59 0.43
CA LEU A 54 -5.36 -11.18 1.50
C LEU A 54 -4.66 -11.04 2.86
N TYR A 55 -3.46 -11.59 3.01
CA TYR A 55 -2.63 -11.45 4.21
C TYR A 55 -1.98 -10.06 4.37
N ARG A 56 -1.97 -9.22 3.33
CA ARG A 56 -1.17 -7.97 3.26
C ARG A 56 -1.52 -6.89 4.27
N GLU A 57 -2.74 -6.92 4.81
CA GLU A 57 -3.18 -5.95 5.82
C GLU A 57 -2.43 -6.11 7.14
N THR A 58 -2.09 -7.36 7.49
CA THR A 58 -1.49 -7.69 8.79
C THR A 58 -0.05 -8.18 8.67
N HIS A 59 0.34 -8.78 7.53
CA HIS A 59 1.67 -9.38 7.37
C HIS A 59 2.33 -8.97 6.05
N LYS A 60 3.66 -8.81 6.09
CA LYS A 60 4.46 -8.46 4.90
C LYS A 60 4.61 -9.63 3.92
N THR A 61 4.54 -10.87 4.40
CA THR A 61 4.71 -12.09 3.60
C THR A 61 3.67 -13.14 3.97
N PHE A 62 3.33 -13.99 3.00
CA PHE A 62 2.40 -15.12 3.21
C PHE A 62 2.94 -16.10 4.24
N GLU A 63 4.26 -16.33 4.24
CA GLU A 63 4.90 -17.24 5.19
C GLU A 63 4.78 -16.76 6.64
N ALA A 64 4.95 -15.45 6.88
CA ALA A 64 4.76 -14.88 8.21
C ALA A 64 3.31 -15.04 8.67
N TYR A 65 2.35 -14.79 7.77
CA TYR A 65 0.93 -15.01 8.02
C TYR A 65 0.63 -16.48 8.40
N CYS A 66 1.13 -17.46 7.63
CA CYS A 66 0.94 -18.87 7.93
C CYS A 66 1.53 -19.29 9.27
N GLN A 67 2.72 -18.78 9.61
CA GLN A 67 3.39 -19.11 10.84
C GLN A 67 2.70 -18.48 12.06
N GLU A 68 2.32 -17.20 11.99
CA GLU A 68 1.77 -16.45 13.12
C GLU A 68 0.30 -16.78 13.38
N LYS A 69 -0.51 -17.00 12.34
CA LYS A 69 -1.95 -17.31 12.51
C LYS A 69 -2.25 -18.79 12.70
N TRP A 70 -1.49 -19.67 12.05
CA TRP A 70 -1.81 -21.10 11.99
C TRP A 70 -0.70 -22.00 12.54
N GLY A 71 0.44 -21.43 12.98
CA GLY A 71 1.60 -22.21 13.42
C GLY A 71 2.23 -23.06 12.31
N MET A 72 1.90 -22.78 11.04
CA MET A 72 2.29 -23.61 9.91
C MET A 72 3.60 -23.11 9.28
N ALA A 73 4.58 -24.01 9.20
CA ALA A 73 5.79 -23.75 8.44
C ALA A 73 5.47 -23.58 6.94
N ARG A 74 6.25 -22.73 6.26
CA ARG A 74 6.18 -22.49 4.81
C ARG A 74 6.06 -23.77 3.97
N GLN A 75 6.83 -24.80 4.31
CA GLN A 75 6.84 -26.06 3.57
C GLN A 75 5.50 -26.80 3.68
N THR A 76 4.88 -26.78 4.86
CA THR A 76 3.58 -27.41 5.10
C THR A 76 2.47 -26.69 4.34
N ALA A 77 2.45 -25.36 4.37
CA ALA A 77 1.49 -24.56 3.60
C ALA A 77 1.61 -24.83 2.09
N ASN A 78 2.83 -24.85 1.55
CA ASN A 78 3.07 -25.16 0.14
C ASN A 78 2.67 -26.59 -0.24
N ARG A 79 2.85 -27.57 0.67
CA ARG A 79 2.41 -28.95 0.46
C ARG A 79 0.89 -29.05 0.36
N PHE A 80 0.15 -28.38 1.23
CA PHE A 80 -1.32 -28.35 1.16
C PHE A 80 -1.81 -27.70 -0.12
N ILE A 81 -1.24 -26.55 -0.50
CA ILE A 81 -1.58 -25.89 -1.78
C ILE A 81 -1.29 -26.80 -2.98
N GLY A 82 -0.10 -27.42 -3.02
CA GLY A 82 0.27 -28.33 -4.11
C GLY A 82 -0.65 -29.54 -4.20
N ALA A 83 -0.99 -30.13 -3.06
CA ALA A 83 -1.92 -31.25 -2.98
C ALA A 83 -3.34 -30.86 -3.43
N ALA A 84 -3.80 -29.66 -3.09
CA ALA A 84 -5.10 -29.17 -3.53
C ALA A 84 -5.17 -28.99 -5.06
N ARG A 85 -4.12 -28.45 -5.67
CA ARG A 85 -4.05 -28.32 -7.15
C ARG A 85 -4.08 -29.67 -7.86
N VAL A 86 -3.43 -30.69 -7.30
CA VAL A 86 -3.51 -32.06 -7.84
C VAL A 86 -4.93 -32.62 -7.69
N MET A 87 -5.61 -32.35 -6.56
CA MET A 87 -7.00 -32.76 -6.36
C MET A 87 -7.95 -32.14 -7.39
N GLU A 88 -7.83 -30.84 -7.68
CA GLU A 88 -8.63 -30.16 -8.71
C GLU A 88 -8.42 -30.79 -10.08
N ASN A 89 -7.19 -31.16 -10.41
CA ASN A 89 -6.86 -31.82 -11.67
C ASN A 89 -7.41 -33.25 -11.76
N LEU A 90 -7.57 -33.95 -10.63
CA LEU A 90 -8.14 -35.31 -10.57
C LEU A 90 -9.68 -35.31 -10.48
N GLU A 91 -10.31 -34.18 -10.19
CA GLU A 91 -11.76 -34.03 -10.00
C GLU A 91 -12.61 -34.57 -11.16
N PRO A 92 -12.27 -34.32 -12.44
CA PRO A 92 -13.09 -34.77 -13.57
C PRO A 92 -13.18 -36.30 -13.77
N ILE A 93 -12.35 -37.10 -13.09
CA ILE A 93 -12.21 -38.56 -13.34
C ILE A 93 -13.19 -39.39 -12.48
N GLY A 94 -13.77 -38.81 -11.43
CA GLY A 94 -15.06 -39.22 -10.85
C GLY A 94 -15.19 -40.59 -10.18
N SER A 95 -14.15 -41.44 -10.09
CA SER A 95 -14.35 -42.82 -9.58
C SER A 95 -13.82 -43.06 -8.16
N LYS A 96 -12.60 -42.63 -7.81
CA LYS A 96 -12.01 -42.80 -6.46
C LYS A 96 -11.03 -41.67 -6.14
N PHE A 97 -11.38 -40.85 -5.15
CA PHE A 97 -10.62 -39.65 -4.79
C PHE A 97 -9.53 -39.92 -3.75
N PRO A 98 -8.38 -39.22 -3.84
CA PRO A 98 -7.40 -39.24 -2.76
C PRO A 98 -8.00 -38.73 -1.45
N THR A 99 -7.81 -39.52 -0.39
CA THR A 99 -8.26 -39.25 0.98
C THR A 99 -7.20 -38.53 1.83
N LYS A 100 -5.92 -38.61 1.45
CA LYS A 100 -4.78 -38.09 2.22
C LYS A 100 -3.83 -37.31 1.32
N GLU A 101 -3.26 -36.21 1.85
CA GLU A 101 -2.23 -35.43 1.17
C GLU A 101 -1.05 -36.30 0.71
N SER A 102 -0.68 -37.30 1.51
CA SER A 102 0.45 -38.18 1.21
C SER A 102 0.25 -39.03 -0.05
N GLN A 103 -1.00 -39.23 -0.50
CA GLN A 103 -1.32 -39.97 -1.72
C GLN A 103 -1.05 -39.14 -2.98
N VAL A 104 -1.30 -37.83 -2.92
CA VAL A 104 -1.12 -36.90 -4.05
C VAL A 104 0.23 -36.20 -4.05
N ARG A 105 0.93 -36.17 -2.90
CA ARG A 105 2.25 -35.55 -2.77
C ARG A 105 3.27 -35.99 -3.83
N PRO A 106 3.38 -37.29 -4.22
CA PRO A 106 4.29 -37.71 -5.28
C PRO A 106 3.93 -37.16 -6.67
N LEU A 107 2.65 -36.81 -6.88
CA LEU A 107 2.14 -36.32 -8.17
C LEU A 107 2.35 -34.81 -8.34
N ALA A 108 2.51 -34.04 -7.26
CA ALA A 108 2.53 -32.58 -7.29
C ALA A 108 3.62 -31.94 -8.16
N GLN A 109 4.70 -32.69 -8.48
CA GLN A 109 5.78 -32.21 -9.36
C GLN A 109 5.62 -32.64 -10.82
N LEU A 110 4.61 -33.44 -11.14
CA LEU A 110 4.37 -33.93 -12.49
C LEU A 110 3.49 -32.97 -13.28
N PRO A 111 3.63 -32.93 -14.63
CA PRO A 111 2.66 -32.30 -15.51
C PRO A 111 1.22 -32.80 -15.27
N PRO A 112 0.19 -31.94 -15.41
CA PRO A 112 -1.20 -32.29 -15.11
C PRO A 112 -1.68 -33.59 -15.77
N GLU A 113 -1.29 -33.84 -17.03
CA GLU A 113 -1.70 -35.02 -17.79
C GLU A 113 -1.13 -36.30 -17.19
N LEU A 114 0.10 -36.24 -16.67
CA LEU A 114 0.78 -37.38 -16.05
C LEU A 114 0.25 -37.68 -14.65
N GLN A 115 -0.21 -36.67 -13.91
CA GLN A 115 -0.86 -36.86 -12.61
C GLN A 115 -2.09 -37.76 -12.75
N ILE A 116 -2.91 -37.51 -13.77
CA ILE A 116 -4.13 -38.26 -14.09
C ILE A 116 -3.79 -39.72 -14.42
N GLN A 117 -2.85 -39.94 -15.34
CA GLN A 117 -2.47 -41.28 -15.80
C GLN A 117 -1.95 -42.16 -14.66
N ILE A 118 -1.03 -41.63 -13.85
CA ILE A 118 -0.43 -42.38 -12.75
C ILE A 118 -1.46 -42.66 -11.65
N TRP A 119 -2.37 -41.71 -11.38
CA TRP A 119 -3.43 -41.93 -10.41
C TRP A 119 -4.37 -43.06 -10.84
N GLN A 120 -4.78 -43.11 -12.11
CA GLN A 120 -5.63 -44.18 -12.66
C GLN A 120 -4.93 -45.55 -12.55
N GLU A 121 -3.67 -45.64 -12.97
CA GLU A 121 -2.86 -46.87 -12.88
C GLU A 121 -2.68 -47.34 -11.42
N ALA A 122 -2.53 -46.40 -10.49
CA ALA A 122 -2.45 -46.69 -9.06
C ALA A 122 -3.78 -47.21 -8.49
N VAL A 123 -4.92 -46.66 -8.95
CA VAL A 123 -6.26 -47.11 -8.56
C VAL A 123 -6.54 -48.52 -9.07
N GLU A 124 -6.17 -48.83 -10.32
CA GLU A 124 -6.31 -50.17 -10.92
C GLU A 124 -5.45 -51.22 -10.22
N SER A 125 -4.25 -50.82 -9.80
CA SER A 125 -3.29 -51.71 -9.12
C SER A 125 -3.58 -51.91 -7.62
N SER A 126 -4.56 -51.19 -7.05
CA SER A 126 -4.84 -51.25 -5.61
C SER A 126 -5.98 -52.25 -5.29
N PRO A 127 -5.79 -53.22 -4.37
CA PRO A 127 -6.80 -54.23 -4.01
C PRO A 127 -8.15 -53.66 -3.54
N ASN A 128 -8.13 -52.48 -2.91
CA ASN A 128 -9.32 -51.78 -2.40
C ASN A 128 -9.70 -50.58 -3.29
N GLY A 129 -8.94 -50.34 -4.37
CA GLY A 129 -9.04 -49.20 -5.29
C GLY A 129 -8.72 -47.83 -4.69
N ILE A 130 -8.23 -47.75 -3.45
CA ILE A 130 -7.61 -46.53 -2.92
C ILE A 130 -6.11 -46.79 -2.84
N PRO A 131 -5.26 -46.17 -3.67
CA PRO A 131 -3.83 -46.40 -3.63
C PRO A 131 -3.20 -45.78 -2.39
N THR A 132 -2.19 -46.43 -1.81
CA THR A 132 -1.40 -45.82 -0.73
C THR A 132 -0.39 -44.83 -1.33
N GLY A 133 0.01 -43.81 -0.56
CA GLY A 133 1.03 -42.86 -1.05
C GLY A 133 2.35 -43.52 -1.44
N ALA A 134 2.72 -44.63 -0.78
CA ALA A 134 3.88 -45.43 -1.17
C ALA A 134 3.69 -46.15 -2.51
N ALA A 135 2.48 -46.65 -2.81
CA ALA A 135 2.18 -47.26 -4.10
C ALA A 135 2.25 -46.24 -5.24
N VAL A 136 1.65 -45.05 -5.05
CA VAL A 136 1.73 -43.95 -6.02
C VAL A 136 3.19 -43.53 -6.23
N GLN A 137 3.94 -43.37 -5.14
CA GLN A 137 5.36 -43.01 -5.22
C GLN A 137 6.19 -44.02 -6.03
N ARG A 138 5.98 -45.32 -5.80
CA ARG A 138 6.67 -46.37 -6.57
C ARG A 138 6.36 -46.30 -8.07
N LEU A 139 5.11 -46.04 -8.45
CA LEU A 139 4.73 -45.88 -9.86
C LEU A 139 5.39 -44.65 -10.49
N VAL A 140 5.44 -43.52 -9.76
CA VAL A 140 6.16 -42.33 -10.21
C VAL A 140 7.64 -42.62 -10.41
N GLU A 141 8.29 -43.30 -9.46
CA GLU A 141 9.71 -43.66 -9.53
C GLU A 141 10.02 -44.65 -10.67
N GLN A 142 9.13 -45.60 -10.94
CA GLN A 142 9.28 -46.56 -12.05
C GLN A 142 9.16 -45.89 -13.42
N ARG A 143 8.19 -44.98 -13.58
CA ARG A 143 7.94 -44.29 -14.86
C ARG A 143 8.88 -43.12 -15.10
N PHE A 144 9.37 -42.51 -14.02
CA PHE A 144 10.27 -41.37 -14.08
C PHE A 144 11.48 -41.54 -13.15
N PRO A 145 12.41 -42.46 -13.47
CA PRO A 145 13.63 -42.66 -12.69
C PRO A 145 14.48 -41.38 -12.59
N SER A 146 14.40 -40.50 -13.59
CA SER A 146 15.11 -39.22 -13.68
C SER A 146 14.50 -38.09 -12.82
N LEU A 147 13.25 -38.23 -12.35
CA LEU A 147 12.63 -37.29 -11.41
C LEU A 147 13.01 -37.62 -9.95
N GLY A 148 13.32 -38.89 -9.66
CA GLY A 148 13.85 -39.35 -8.36
C GLY A 148 15.38 -39.37 -8.26
N SER A 149 16.09 -39.30 -9.39
CA SER A 149 17.55 -39.29 -9.46
C SER A 149 18.06 -37.91 -9.88
N GLY A 150 18.54 -37.14 -8.92
CA GLY A 150 19.25 -35.91 -9.20
C GLY A 150 20.50 -36.18 -10.05
N ARG A 151 20.52 -35.56 -11.24
CA ARG A 151 21.68 -35.20 -12.08
C ARG A 151 22.51 -36.30 -12.71
N SER A 152 22.66 -36.18 -14.04
CA SER A 152 23.81 -36.70 -14.78
C SER A 152 25.00 -35.72 -14.62
N PRO A 153 26.21 -36.11 -14.13
CA PRO A 153 27.08 -35.17 -13.40
C PRO A 153 28.20 -34.44 -14.16
N LYS A 154 28.34 -34.47 -15.49
CA LYS A 154 29.57 -33.94 -16.13
C LYS A 154 29.43 -32.72 -17.06
N ASP A 155 28.44 -32.66 -17.95
CA ASP A 155 28.29 -31.47 -18.81
C ASP A 155 27.55 -30.32 -18.12
N THR A 156 26.61 -30.64 -17.21
CA THR A 156 25.82 -29.62 -16.50
C THR A 156 26.63 -28.85 -15.46
N ASP A 157 27.71 -29.39 -14.92
CA ASP A 157 28.43 -28.76 -13.81
C ASP A 157 29.29 -27.58 -14.29
N SER A 158 29.94 -27.73 -15.46
CA SER A 158 30.68 -26.64 -16.10
C SER A 158 29.77 -25.50 -16.55
N GLU A 159 28.61 -25.84 -17.13
CA GLU A 159 27.63 -24.84 -17.55
C GLU A 159 26.95 -24.16 -16.34
N LEU A 160 26.67 -24.91 -15.27
CA LEU A 160 26.17 -24.33 -14.02
C LEU A 160 27.19 -23.38 -13.38
N GLU A 161 28.46 -23.73 -13.42
CA GLU A 161 29.52 -22.92 -12.82
C GLU A 161 29.66 -21.60 -13.56
N LYS A 162 29.61 -21.62 -14.90
CA LYS A 162 29.50 -20.40 -15.73
C LYS A 162 28.25 -19.57 -15.40
N LEU A 163 27.08 -20.20 -15.35
CA LEU A 163 25.84 -19.51 -15.01
C LEU A 163 25.87 -18.91 -13.60
N ARG A 164 26.52 -19.58 -12.64
CA ARG A 164 26.70 -19.06 -11.27
C ARG A 164 27.64 -17.86 -11.25
N SER A 165 28.76 -17.92 -11.98
CA SER A 165 29.68 -16.78 -12.10
C SER A 165 29.01 -15.60 -12.79
N ASP A 166 28.25 -15.84 -13.84
CA ASP A 166 27.54 -14.79 -14.60
C ASP A 166 26.43 -14.16 -13.75
N ASN A 167 25.64 -14.96 -13.04
CA ASN A 167 24.65 -14.44 -12.10
C ASN A 167 25.29 -13.62 -10.97
N LYS A 168 26.45 -14.06 -10.45
CA LYS A 168 27.18 -13.30 -9.42
C LYS A 168 27.64 -11.96 -9.98
N ARG A 169 28.23 -11.94 -11.18
CA ARG A 169 28.68 -10.73 -11.88
C ARG A 169 27.52 -9.78 -12.15
N LEU A 170 26.42 -10.27 -12.71
CA LEU A 170 25.22 -9.48 -12.98
C LEU A 170 24.63 -8.88 -11.69
N ARG A 171 24.61 -9.63 -10.59
CA ARG A 171 24.19 -9.11 -9.28
C ARG A 171 25.10 -8.00 -8.77
N GLU A 172 26.40 -8.13 -8.94
CA GLU A 172 27.38 -7.11 -8.56
C GLU A 172 27.25 -5.85 -9.44
N GLU A 173 27.00 -6.02 -10.74
CA GLU A 173 26.74 -4.93 -11.68
C GLU A 173 25.43 -4.20 -11.37
N ILE A 174 24.34 -4.91 -11.08
CA ILE A 174 23.09 -4.29 -10.63
C ILE A 174 23.30 -3.50 -9.33
N ARG A 175 24.07 -4.05 -8.38
CA ARG A 175 24.40 -3.34 -7.13
C ARG A 175 25.21 -2.07 -7.39
N SER A 176 26.19 -2.10 -8.29
CA SER A 176 26.99 -0.92 -8.60
C SER A 176 26.16 0.14 -9.33
N GLN A 177 25.31 -0.26 -10.28
CA GLN A 177 24.38 0.63 -10.96
C GLN A 177 23.37 1.26 -10.00
N ASN A 178 22.81 0.50 -9.06
CA ASN A 178 21.90 1.04 -8.06
C ASN A 178 22.60 2.08 -7.17
N ARG A 179 23.82 1.80 -6.70
CA ARG A 179 24.60 2.79 -5.93
C ARG A 179 24.87 4.06 -6.72
N GLU A 180 25.15 3.93 -8.01
CA GLU A 180 25.38 5.09 -8.89
C GLU A 180 24.09 5.89 -9.11
N ARG A 181 22.95 5.22 -9.29
CA ARG A 181 21.64 5.87 -9.34
C ARG A 181 21.31 6.60 -8.04
N ASP A 182 21.60 6.00 -6.89
CA ASP A 182 21.38 6.61 -5.58
C ASP A 182 22.26 7.85 -5.39
N ARG A 183 23.53 7.81 -5.82
CA ARG A 183 24.42 8.97 -5.82
C ARG A 183 23.90 10.10 -6.69
N ARG A 184 23.45 9.81 -7.91
CA ARG A 184 22.87 10.81 -8.81
C ARG A 184 21.57 11.40 -8.23
N ALA A 185 20.72 10.56 -7.66
CA ALA A 185 19.50 11.01 -6.99
C ALA A 185 19.81 11.93 -5.80
N ALA A 186 20.81 11.59 -4.99
CA ALA A 186 21.26 12.43 -3.87
C ALA A 186 21.84 13.77 -4.35
N ALA A 187 22.62 13.77 -5.44
CA ALA A 187 23.16 15.00 -6.03
C ALA A 187 22.03 15.93 -6.54
N VAL A 188 21.05 15.38 -7.27
CA VAL A 188 19.88 16.13 -7.74
C VAL A 188 19.04 16.65 -6.58
N ALA A 189 18.90 15.87 -5.50
CA ALA A 189 18.17 16.31 -4.31
C ALA A 189 18.86 17.51 -3.63
N LEU A 190 20.19 17.50 -3.54
CA LEU A 190 20.97 18.60 -2.99
C LEU A 190 20.84 19.86 -3.85
N GLU A 191 20.93 19.73 -5.18
CA GLU A 191 20.74 20.83 -6.13
C GLU A 191 19.32 21.43 -6.02
N MET A 192 18.30 20.57 -5.93
CA MET A 192 16.91 21.01 -5.71
C MET A 192 16.73 21.75 -4.38
N GLU A 193 17.43 21.33 -3.32
CA GLU A 193 17.38 22.01 -2.03
C GLU A 193 18.03 23.41 -2.11
N GLN A 194 19.17 23.52 -2.80
CA GLN A 194 19.83 24.80 -3.07
C GLN A 194 18.92 25.75 -3.86
N LEU A 195 18.35 25.30 -4.98
CA LEU A 195 17.42 26.10 -5.78
C LEU A 195 16.18 26.52 -5.00
N ARG A 196 15.68 25.67 -4.09
CA ARG A 196 14.57 26.04 -3.20
C ARG A 196 14.99 27.10 -2.18
N ALA A 197 16.21 27.03 -1.65
CA ALA A 197 16.74 28.03 -0.75
C ALA A 197 16.89 29.39 -1.45
N GLU A 198 17.47 29.40 -2.64
CA GLU A 198 17.58 30.60 -3.49
C GLU A 198 16.21 31.19 -3.80
N ASN A 199 15.23 30.36 -4.19
CA ASN A 199 13.86 30.82 -4.43
C ASN A 199 13.22 31.42 -3.17
N ARG A 200 13.48 30.88 -1.98
CA ARG A 200 12.99 31.48 -0.73
C ARG A 200 13.63 32.84 -0.48
N GLN A 201 14.94 32.97 -0.72
CA GLN A 201 15.66 34.22 -0.57
C GLN A 201 15.14 35.29 -1.54
N LEU A 202 15.02 34.97 -2.84
CA LEU A 202 14.51 35.89 -3.85
C LEU A 202 13.08 36.37 -3.53
N LYS A 203 12.22 35.47 -3.02
CA LYS A 203 10.88 35.87 -2.56
C LYS A 203 10.92 36.82 -1.37
N ALA A 204 11.84 36.61 -0.43
CA ALA A 204 12.01 37.51 0.70
C ALA A 204 12.52 38.89 0.25
N GLU A 205 13.46 38.93 -0.70
CA GLU A 205 13.96 40.17 -1.30
C GLU A 205 12.86 40.94 -2.06
N LEU A 206 12.02 40.26 -2.83
CA LEU A 206 10.86 40.88 -3.48
C LEU A 206 9.90 41.49 -2.46
N LEU A 207 9.56 40.74 -1.41
CA LEU A 207 8.68 41.23 -0.34
C LEU A 207 9.28 42.44 0.39
N GLN A 208 10.60 42.48 0.58
CA GLN A 208 11.27 43.66 1.13
C GLN A 208 11.16 44.85 0.19
N ARG A 209 11.42 44.66 -1.11
CA ARG A 209 11.30 45.73 -2.11
C ARG A 209 9.88 46.29 -2.20
N ASP A 210 8.86 45.44 -2.08
CA ASP A 210 7.45 45.88 -2.06
C ASP A 210 7.16 46.75 -0.83
N ARG A 211 7.60 46.33 0.36
CA ARG A 211 7.48 47.14 1.59
C ARG A 211 8.22 48.47 1.47
N ASP A 212 9.45 48.46 0.96
CA ASP A 212 10.24 49.68 0.77
C ASP A 212 9.60 50.63 -0.24
N TRP A 213 8.93 50.08 -1.26
CA TRP A 213 8.17 50.87 -2.22
C TRP A 213 6.92 51.48 -1.59
N GLU A 214 6.16 50.72 -0.80
CA GLU A 214 5.00 51.24 -0.06
C GLU A 214 5.38 52.37 0.91
N VAL A 215 6.49 52.22 1.63
CA VAL A 215 6.99 53.26 2.55
C VAL A 215 7.36 54.53 1.77
N ARG A 216 8.11 54.40 0.66
CA ARG A 216 8.46 55.55 -0.19
C ARG A 216 7.21 56.25 -0.75
N LEU A 217 6.27 55.47 -1.27
CA LEU A 217 5.01 55.99 -1.78
C LEU A 217 4.20 56.71 -0.69
N ALA A 218 4.18 56.20 0.54
CA ALA A 218 3.50 56.85 1.65
C ALA A 218 4.14 58.19 2.03
N VAL A 219 5.47 58.28 1.98
CA VAL A 219 6.22 59.53 2.20
C VAL A 219 5.92 60.55 1.09
N GLU A 220 6.03 60.15 -0.18
CA GLU A 220 5.71 61.03 -1.31
C GLU A 220 4.27 61.52 -1.26
N ARG A 221 3.30 60.63 -0.98
CA ARG A 221 1.89 61.02 -0.80
C ARG A 221 1.70 61.99 0.35
N ARG A 222 2.51 61.93 1.41
CA ARG A 222 2.46 62.90 2.50
C ARG A 222 3.02 64.25 2.06
N GLN A 223 4.16 64.27 1.39
CA GLN A 223 4.78 65.48 0.86
C GLN A 223 3.82 66.21 -0.09
N ILE A 224 3.26 65.51 -1.07
CA ILE A 224 2.29 66.10 -2.02
C ILE A 224 1.08 66.68 -1.28
N ARG A 225 0.56 66.00 -0.25
CA ARG A 225 -0.57 66.53 0.55
C ARG A 225 -0.19 67.78 1.34
N GLU A 226 1.03 67.84 1.87
CA GLU A 226 1.52 69.01 2.61
C GLU A 226 1.74 70.20 1.66
N GLU A 227 2.31 69.97 0.48
CA GLU A 227 2.48 70.97 -0.58
C GLU A 227 1.13 71.54 -1.03
N VAL A 228 0.18 70.68 -1.43
CA VAL A 228 -1.16 71.11 -1.85
C VAL A 228 -1.86 71.89 -0.74
N ARG A 229 -1.71 71.47 0.53
CA ARG A 229 -2.30 72.18 1.67
C ARG A 229 -1.66 73.55 1.88
N ALA A 230 -0.35 73.67 1.69
CA ALA A 230 0.36 74.94 1.80
C ALA A 230 -0.05 75.91 0.68
N GLU A 231 -0.16 75.42 -0.56
CA GLU A 231 -0.65 76.20 -1.71
C GLU A 231 -2.07 76.72 -1.47
N LEU A 232 -3.00 75.83 -1.09
CA LEU A 232 -4.39 76.21 -0.82
C LEU A 232 -4.49 77.23 0.34
N LYS A 233 -3.66 77.05 1.37
CA LYS A 233 -3.59 77.99 2.50
C LYS A 233 -3.13 79.37 2.02
N ALA A 234 -2.08 79.44 1.20
CA ALA A 234 -1.57 80.69 0.65
C ALA A 234 -2.61 81.39 -0.24
N GLU A 235 -3.36 80.63 -1.05
CA GLU A 235 -4.46 81.17 -1.86
C GLU A 235 -5.56 81.78 -0.98
N TYR A 236 -6.01 81.07 0.06
CA TYR A 236 -7.03 81.59 0.98
C TYR A 236 -6.54 82.81 1.76
N GLU A 237 -5.29 82.83 2.21
CA GLU A 237 -4.70 84.00 2.87
C GLU A 237 -4.73 85.21 1.92
N GLY A 238 -4.34 85.04 0.65
CA GLY A 238 -4.44 86.10 -0.35
C GLY A 238 -5.88 86.59 -0.60
N GLN A 239 -6.87 85.68 -0.62
CA GLN A 239 -8.29 86.05 -0.73
C GLN A 239 -8.78 86.82 0.51
N ILE A 240 -8.41 86.38 1.71
CA ILE A 240 -8.75 87.04 2.97
C ILE A 240 -8.14 88.45 3.01
N ASP A 241 -6.87 88.61 2.63
CA ASP A 241 -6.20 89.90 2.59
C ASP A 241 -6.89 90.86 1.61
N SER A 242 -7.24 90.38 0.42
CA SER A 242 -7.99 91.15 -0.57
C SER A 242 -9.35 91.62 -0.05
N LEU A 243 -10.14 90.70 0.54
CA LEU A 243 -11.44 91.03 1.14
C LEU A 243 -11.30 92.00 2.32
N THR A 244 -10.26 91.84 3.13
CA THR A 244 -9.96 92.73 4.26
C THR A 244 -9.65 94.13 3.77
N GLN A 245 -8.86 94.27 2.70
CA GLN A 245 -8.59 95.56 2.07
C GLN A 245 -9.87 96.21 1.53
N GLN A 246 -10.72 95.44 0.81
CA GLN A 246 -12.01 95.94 0.32
C GLN A 246 -12.93 96.42 1.45
N LEU A 247 -13.00 95.69 2.57
CA LEU A 247 -13.76 96.09 3.75
C LEU A 247 -13.21 97.38 4.39
N ALA A 248 -11.89 97.53 4.46
CA ALA A 248 -11.24 98.73 4.98
C ALA A 248 -11.56 99.96 4.10
N GLU A 249 -11.48 99.81 2.78
CA GLU A 249 -11.87 100.85 1.81
C GLU A 249 -13.36 101.24 1.96
N MET A 250 -14.25 100.25 2.06
CA MET A 250 -15.68 100.49 2.28
C MET A 250 -15.95 101.20 3.61
N THR A 251 -15.24 100.83 4.68
CA THR A 251 -15.35 101.46 6.00
C THR A 251 -14.88 102.91 5.97
N ALA A 252 -13.73 103.19 5.32
CA ALA A 252 -13.22 104.53 5.14
C ALA A 252 -14.21 105.41 4.36
N ASN A 253 -14.80 104.87 3.29
CA ASN A 253 -15.85 105.54 2.52
C ASN A 253 -17.07 105.86 3.39
N TYR A 254 -17.54 104.90 4.19
CA TYR A 254 -18.67 105.11 5.10
C TYR A 254 -18.38 106.19 6.15
N GLN A 255 -17.20 106.16 6.77
CA GLN A 255 -16.77 107.18 7.73
C GLN A 255 -16.70 108.57 7.09
N ALA A 256 -16.21 108.68 5.85
CA ALA A 256 -16.18 109.93 5.11
C ALA A 256 -17.60 110.48 4.83
N VAL A 257 -18.56 109.60 4.49
CA VAL A 257 -19.97 109.98 4.33
C VAL A 257 -20.57 110.43 5.65
N LEU A 258 -20.37 109.69 6.74
CA LEU A 258 -20.84 110.09 8.07
C LEU A 258 -20.29 111.47 8.49
N ALA A 259 -18.99 111.71 8.29
CA ALA A 259 -18.37 113.00 8.59
C ALA A 259 -18.98 114.15 7.76
N ARG A 260 -19.37 113.90 6.50
CA ARG A 260 -20.09 114.89 5.69
C ARG A 260 -21.50 115.16 6.23
N LEU A 261 -22.22 114.12 6.63
CA LEU A 261 -23.57 114.26 7.21
C LEU A 261 -23.54 115.04 8.52
N THR A 262 -22.63 114.73 9.44
CA THR A 262 -22.48 115.46 10.71
C THR A 262 -22.10 116.93 10.48
N ALA A 263 -21.25 117.21 9.49
CA ALA A 263 -20.90 118.58 9.12
C ALA A 263 -22.09 119.37 8.54
N LEU A 264 -23.03 118.70 7.84
CA LEU A 264 -24.26 119.30 7.35
C LEU A 264 -25.25 119.56 8.49
N GLU A 265 -25.43 118.61 9.40
CA GLU A 265 -26.28 118.78 10.59
C GLU A 265 -25.80 119.92 11.49
N ALA A 266 -24.49 120.09 11.65
CA ALA A 266 -23.90 121.20 12.40
C ALA A 266 -24.12 122.58 11.74
N LYS A 267 -24.36 122.64 10.42
CA LYS A 267 -24.66 123.89 9.69
C LYS A 267 -26.16 124.22 9.64
N GLY A 268 -27.03 123.26 9.96
CA GLY A 268 -28.48 123.41 9.94
C GLY A 268 -29.12 123.77 11.29
N LYS A 269 -28.33 123.84 12.36
CA LYS A 269 -28.70 124.35 13.69
C LYS A 269 -28.13 125.75 13.90
#